data_AF-A0A9D5QP42-F1
#
_entry.id   AF-A0A9D5QP42-F1
#
_cell.length_a   1.000
_cell.length_b   1.000
_cell.length_c   1.000
_cell.angle_alpha   90.00
_cell.angle_beta   90.00
_cell.angle_gamma   90.00
#
_symmetry.space_group_name_H-M   'P 1'
#
loop_
_entity.id
_entity.type
_entity.pdbx_description
1 polymer ?
#
loop_
_entity_poly.entity_id
_entity_poly.type
_entity_poly.pdbx_seq_one_letter_code
_entity_poly.pdbx_strand_id
1 'polypeptide(L)'
;MNKLHVILMLAVFMVATACSDKDEVVTDNLTKYVIGNYEGYTSASCAYFSGMMIAEQKIIITEGSGDNKVDIQYDSPTWGSVTVTDAEVLESEGGYLISGTGVWSMGHNGSVSDYDCTVTGNVKSGETHFVFSSPSVMGGLKVEFTEGEIPASLVLPGDYKGWTDASCAYFQGMTADNQEITISYKDNMYSVYYESDTWGIFTIEDIKFSYAEGVFTISGEGNCKMGMDGDIKDYPCTLSGSIDVEKSAPSFIFSVPAVMGGLTITFSPGNLPSESENE
;
A
#
# COMPACT_ATOMS: atom_id res chain seq x y z
N MET A 1 68.95 31.24 -56.88
CA MET A 1 68.77 30.01 -57.68
C MET A 1 67.34 29.53 -57.50
N ASN A 2 66.68 29.28 -58.64
CA ASN A 2 65.36 28.65 -58.90
C ASN A 2 64.15 29.24 -58.11
N LYS A 3 63.28 30.11 -58.64
CA LYS A 3 62.47 30.14 -59.90
C LYS A 3 61.62 28.89 -60.16
N LEU A 4 60.30 28.98 -59.92
CA LEU A 4 59.17 28.60 -60.82
C LEU A 4 57.83 28.95 -60.09
N HIS A 5 57.19 30.08 -60.40
CA HIS A 5 56.10 30.33 -61.37
C HIS A 5 54.70 29.82 -60.96
N VAL A 6 53.80 30.72 -60.51
CA VAL A 6 52.61 31.34 -61.20
C VAL A 6 51.45 30.33 -61.33
N ILE A 7 50.20 30.55 -60.86
CA ILE A 7 49.08 31.34 -61.44
C ILE A 7 47.91 31.25 -60.43
N LEU A 8 47.48 32.34 -59.76
CA LEU A 8 46.34 33.23 -60.07
C LEU A 8 45.04 32.53 -60.55
N MET A 9 44.03 32.42 -59.69
CA MET A 9 42.67 32.80 -60.12
C MET A 9 41.79 33.22 -58.95
N LEU A 10 41.43 34.49 -58.98
CA LEU A 10 40.38 35.15 -58.24
C LEU A 10 39.03 34.72 -58.84
N ALA A 11 38.10 34.24 -58.02
CA ALA A 11 36.69 34.21 -58.37
C ALA A 11 35.86 34.43 -57.10
N VAL A 12 35.50 35.70 -56.89
CA VAL A 12 34.43 36.11 -55.98
C VAL A 12 33.12 35.66 -56.62
N PHE A 13 32.37 34.80 -55.93
CA PHE A 13 30.94 34.65 -56.13
C PHE A 13 30.26 34.83 -54.76
N MET A 14 29.74 36.03 -54.53
CA MET A 14 28.66 36.23 -53.58
C MET A 14 27.40 35.64 -54.22
N VAL A 15 26.86 34.59 -53.62
CA VAL A 15 25.45 34.27 -53.73
C VAL A 15 24.94 34.14 -52.30
N ALA A 16 24.05 35.04 -51.92
CA ALA A 16 23.36 35.01 -50.66
C ALA A 16 22.47 33.77 -50.60
N THR A 17 22.72 32.90 -49.63
CA THR A 17 21.74 31.95 -49.12
C THR A 17 21.62 32.20 -47.63
N ALA A 18 20.56 32.89 -47.24
CA ALA A 18 20.06 32.86 -45.88
C ALA A 18 19.56 31.42 -45.62
N CYS A 19 20.28 30.68 -44.78
CA CYS A 19 19.74 29.51 -44.09
C CYS A 19 19.81 29.84 -42.60
N SER A 20 18.69 30.34 -42.08
CA SER A 20 18.44 30.40 -40.65
C SER A 20 18.07 29.00 -40.18
N ASP A 21 19.06 28.13 -39.98
CA ASP A 21 18.84 26.99 -39.11
C ASP A 21 19.15 27.48 -37.70
N LYS A 22 18.16 28.19 -37.13
CA LYS A 22 17.97 28.10 -35.69
C LYS A 22 17.50 26.66 -35.50
N ASP A 23 18.39 25.80 -35.04
CA ASP A 23 17.95 24.59 -34.34
C ASP A 23 17.00 25.08 -33.25
N GLU A 24 15.69 24.91 -33.47
CA GLU A 24 14.75 24.94 -32.38
C GLU A 24 15.23 23.85 -31.44
N VAL A 25 15.73 24.25 -30.28
CA VAL A 25 15.78 23.36 -29.13
C VAL A 25 14.33 23.04 -28.85
N VAL A 26 13.82 21.97 -29.46
CA VAL A 26 12.57 21.35 -29.05
C VAL A 26 12.86 20.87 -27.63
N THR A 27 12.54 21.71 -26.66
CA THR A 27 12.43 21.29 -25.28
C THR A 27 11.34 20.24 -25.26
N ASP A 28 11.75 18.98 -25.17
CA ASP A 28 10.84 17.85 -25.11
C ASP A 28 9.82 18.10 -24.00
N ASN A 29 8.53 18.03 -24.32
CA ASN A 29 7.48 18.21 -23.32
C ASN A 29 7.58 17.06 -22.30
N LEU A 30 7.85 17.40 -21.04
CA LEU A 30 8.12 16.45 -19.97
C LEU A 30 6.90 15.60 -19.61
N THR A 31 5.69 16.04 -20.00
CA THR A 31 4.42 15.33 -19.72
C THR A 31 4.42 13.89 -20.25
N LYS A 32 5.09 13.63 -21.37
CA LYS A 32 5.14 12.30 -22.00
C LYS A 32 5.78 11.22 -21.11
N TYR A 33 6.52 11.61 -20.09
CA TYR A 33 7.17 10.68 -19.16
C TYR A 33 6.36 10.40 -17.90
N VAL A 34 5.27 11.14 -17.67
CA VAL A 34 4.46 11.07 -16.45
C VAL A 34 2.97 10.83 -16.71
N ILE A 35 2.50 10.96 -17.94
CA ILE A 35 1.14 10.58 -18.32
C ILE A 35 0.99 9.07 -18.19
N GLY A 36 -0.08 8.64 -17.51
CA GLY A 36 -0.27 7.22 -17.23
C GLY A 36 -1.40 6.91 -16.26
N ASN A 37 -1.60 5.62 -16.04
CA ASN A 37 -2.45 5.09 -14.99
C ASN A 37 -1.52 4.40 -13.99
N TYR A 38 -1.61 4.78 -12.73
CA TYR A 38 -0.78 4.26 -11.65
C TYR A 38 -1.69 3.53 -10.69
N GLU A 39 -1.39 2.26 -10.44
CA GLU A 39 -2.10 1.41 -9.48
C GLU A 39 -1.18 1.15 -8.29
N GLY A 40 -1.74 1.22 -7.09
CA GLY A 40 -0.94 1.20 -5.89
C GLY A 40 -1.75 1.10 -4.61
N TYR A 41 -1.16 1.55 -3.52
CA TYR A 41 -1.79 1.64 -2.20
C TYR A 41 -1.56 3.02 -1.59
N THR A 42 -2.36 3.38 -0.60
CA THR A 42 -2.18 4.62 0.15
C THR A 42 -1.95 4.40 1.63
N SER A 43 -1.22 5.32 2.24
CA SER A 43 -1.15 5.52 3.68
C SER A 43 -1.69 6.90 4.03
N ALA A 44 -2.66 6.98 4.92
CA ALA A 44 -3.29 8.22 5.32
C ALA A 44 -2.98 8.58 6.78
N SER A 45 -2.87 9.88 7.03
CA SER A 45 -2.68 10.44 8.37
C SER A 45 -3.39 11.77 8.52
N CYS A 46 -3.81 12.09 9.74
CA CYS A 46 -4.37 13.38 10.13
C CYS A 46 -4.15 13.61 11.63
N ALA A 47 -4.82 14.60 12.23
CA ALA A 47 -4.70 14.87 13.65
C ALA A 47 -5.25 13.73 14.55
N TYR A 48 -6.10 12.84 14.02
CA TYR A 48 -6.80 11.82 14.79
C TYR A 48 -6.25 10.40 14.62
N PHE A 49 -5.55 10.13 13.51
CA PHE A 49 -4.99 8.82 13.21
C PHE A 49 -3.75 8.96 12.32
N SER A 50 -2.94 7.90 12.26
CA SER A 50 -1.77 7.84 11.38
C SER A 50 -1.60 6.43 10.84
N GLY A 51 -1.16 6.32 9.59
CA GLY A 51 -0.81 5.05 8.97
C GLY A 51 -2.00 4.20 8.52
N MET A 52 -3.16 4.80 8.26
CA MET A 52 -4.31 4.06 7.74
C MET A 52 -4.04 3.64 6.30
N MET A 53 -3.92 2.33 6.08
CA MET A 53 -3.56 1.76 4.78
C MET A 53 -4.81 1.41 3.98
N ILE A 54 -4.82 1.74 2.69
CA ILE A 54 -5.86 1.29 1.75
C ILE A 54 -5.19 0.73 0.50
N ALA A 55 -5.63 -0.44 0.06
CA ALA A 55 -5.14 -1.10 -1.14
C ALA A 55 -5.85 -0.63 -2.41
N GLU A 56 -5.35 -1.07 -3.57
CA GLU A 56 -6.05 -0.99 -4.86
C GLU A 56 -6.48 0.44 -5.22
N GLN A 57 -5.59 1.38 -4.94
CA GLN A 57 -5.76 2.80 -5.22
C GLN A 57 -5.27 3.11 -6.63
N LYS A 58 -5.86 4.14 -7.25
CA LYS A 58 -5.53 4.52 -8.62
C LYS A 58 -5.35 6.02 -8.79
N ILE A 59 -4.29 6.41 -9.49
CA ILE A 59 -4.07 7.76 -9.99
C ILE A 59 -4.07 7.73 -11.52
N ILE A 60 -4.72 8.71 -12.13
CA ILE A 60 -4.70 8.93 -13.58
C ILE A 60 -4.08 10.28 -13.83
N ILE A 61 -3.06 10.31 -14.70
CA ILE A 61 -2.38 11.54 -15.11
C ILE A 61 -2.58 11.71 -16.61
N THR A 62 -3.10 12.87 -17.01
CA THR A 62 -3.35 13.23 -18.41
C THR A 62 -2.66 14.54 -18.79
N GLU A 63 -2.61 14.84 -20.08
CA GLU A 63 -2.05 16.11 -20.56
C GLU A 63 -2.89 17.29 -20.05
N GLY A 64 -2.21 18.32 -19.55
CA GLY A 64 -2.81 19.59 -19.14
C GLY A 64 -2.91 20.58 -20.29
N SER A 65 -3.19 21.84 -19.98
CA SER A 65 -3.45 22.89 -20.98
C SER A 65 -2.20 23.51 -21.61
N GLY A 66 -1.00 23.18 -21.14
CA GLY A 66 0.25 23.78 -21.61
C GLY A 66 1.49 22.89 -21.44
N ASP A 67 2.62 23.40 -21.91
CA ASP A 67 3.90 22.70 -21.83
C ASP A 67 4.26 22.35 -20.38
N ASN A 68 4.70 21.11 -20.17
CA ASN A 68 5.10 20.59 -18.86
C ASN A 68 3.98 20.70 -17.80
N LYS A 69 2.72 20.61 -18.23
CA LYS A 69 1.56 20.60 -17.34
C LYS A 69 0.74 19.32 -17.50
N VAL A 70 0.27 18.79 -16.38
CA VAL A 70 -0.60 17.61 -16.34
C VAL A 70 -1.82 17.82 -15.47
N ASP A 71 -2.89 17.12 -15.82
CA ASP A 71 -4.05 16.98 -14.95
C ASP A 71 -3.94 15.67 -14.18
N ILE A 72 -4.33 15.67 -12.90
CA ILE A 72 -4.28 14.51 -12.01
C ILE A 72 -5.67 14.23 -11.47
N GLN A 73 -6.13 12.99 -11.63
CA GLN A 73 -7.31 12.45 -10.99
C GLN A 73 -6.90 11.34 -10.03
N TYR A 74 -7.39 11.40 -8.79
CA TYR A 74 -7.29 10.32 -7.81
C TYR A 74 -8.69 10.06 -7.26
N ASP A 75 -9.13 8.81 -7.32
CA ASP A 75 -10.44 8.40 -6.80
C ASP A 75 -10.26 7.30 -5.76
N SER A 76 -10.88 7.50 -4.59
CA SER A 76 -10.83 6.59 -3.47
C SER A 76 -12.21 6.41 -2.85
N PRO A 77 -12.68 5.17 -2.67
CA PRO A 77 -13.90 4.90 -1.92
C PRO A 77 -13.84 5.43 -0.48
N THR A 78 -12.64 5.46 0.11
CA THR A 78 -12.39 5.88 1.49
C THR A 78 -12.16 7.39 1.58
N TRP A 79 -11.34 7.92 0.69
CA TRP A 79 -10.87 9.32 0.78
C TRP A 79 -11.57 10.28 -0.18
N GLY A 80 -12.56 9.83 -0.96
CA GLY A 80 -13.20 10.66 -1.98
C GLY A 80 -12.31 10.88 -3.20
N SER A 81 -12.55 11.97 -3.92
CA SER A 81 -11.92 12.25 -5.21
C SER A 81 -11.07 13.52 -5.15
N VAL A 82 -9.91 13.50 -5.81
CA VAL A 82 -9.04 14.66 -6.00
C VAL A 82 -8.93 14.95 -7.48
N THR A 83 -9.11 16.21 -7.84
CA THR A 83 -8.82 16.74 -9.19
C THR A 83 -7.83 17.89 -9.07
N VAL A 84 -6.71 17.77 -9.79
CA VAL A 84 -5.69 18.82 -9.93
C VAL A 84 -5.59 19.14 -11.42
N THR A 85 -5.75 20.41 -11.78
CA THR A 85 -5.60 20.88 -13.15
C THR A 85 -4.26 21.61 -13.30
N ASP A 86 -3.57 21.39 -14.41
CA ASP A 86 -2.33 22.09 -14.76
C ASP A 86 -1.22 21.99 -13.70
N ALA A 87 -1.05 20.83 -13.06
CA ALA A 87 0.10 20.57 -12.20
C ALA A 87 1.41 20.67 -13.00
N GLU A 88 2.40 21.36 -12.44
CA GLU A 88 3.69 21.57 -13.09
C GLU A 88 4.54 20.30 -13.02
N VAL A 89 5.20 19.97 -14.14
CA VAL A 89 6.17 18.89 -14.26
C VAL A 89 7.57 19.46 -14.38
N LEU A 90 8.47 19.03 -13.52
CA LEU A 90 9.87 19.41 -13.53
C LEU A 90 10.77 18.18 -13.63
N GLU A 91 11.85 18.28 -14.39
CA GLU A 91 12.90 17.26 -14.40
C GLU A 91 13.63 17.28 -13.05
N SER A 92 13.94 16.09 -12.54
CA SER A 92 14.68 15.89 -11.30
C SER A 92 15.70 14.76 -11.46
N GLU A 93 16.64 14.63 -10.53
CA GLU A 93 17.66 13.59 -10.61
C GLU A 93 17.01 12.19 -10.58
N GLY A 94 17.05 11.52 -11.74
CA GLY A 94 16.52 10.19 -11.93
C GLY A 94 15.00 10.09 -12.18
N GLY A 95 14.27 11.20 -12.39
CA GLY A 95 12.84 11.17 -12.69
C GLY A 95 12.19 12.53 -12.85
N TYR A 96 10.90 12.62 -12.50
CA TYR A 96 10.09 13.82 -12.67
C TYR A 96 9.38 14.19 -11.37
N LEU A 97 9.36 15.47 -11.04
CA LEU A 97 8.57 16.02 -9.95
C LEU A 97 7.30 16.63 -10.51
N ILE A 98 6.19 16.39 -9.82
CA ILE A 98 4.89 16.98 -10.15
C ILE A 98 4.42 17.76 -8.93
N SER A 99 3.95 18.99 -9.13
CA SER A 99 3.36 19.77 -8.04
C SER A 99 2.21 20.64 -8.52
N GLY A 100 1.15 20.73 -7.72
CA GLY A 100 -0.01 21.55 -8.06
C GLY A 100 -0.96 21.74 -6.90
N THR A 101 -1.99 22.54 -7.16
CA THR A 101 -3.12 22.78 -6.26
C THR A 101 -4.39 22.30 -6.93
N GLY A 102 -5.30 21.70 -6.19
CA GLY A 102 -6.55 21.18 -6.72
C GLY A 102 -7.67 21.18 -5.70
N VAL A 103 -8.71 20.45 -6.04
CA VAL A 103 -9.90 20.27 -5.21
C VAL A 103 -9.99 18.82 -4.78
N TRP A 104 -10.22 18.62 -3.49
CA TRP A 104 -10.50 17.33 -2.89
C TRP A 104 -11.96 17.28 -2.45
N SER A 105 -12.76 16.52 -3.18
CA SER A 105 -14.18 16.28 -2.89
C SER A 105 -14.32 15.07 -1.97
N MET A 106 -14.76 15.30 -0.74
CA MET A 106 -14.95 14.26 0.28
C MET A 106 -16.37 14.29 0.82
N GLY A 107 -16.90 13.12 1.19
CA GLY A 107 -18.24 13.05 1.75
C GLY A 107 -18.38 12.07 2.90
N HIS A 108 -19.32 12.38 3.80
CA HIS A 108 -19.75 11.50 4.88
C HIS A 108 -21.28 11.51 4.93
N ASN A 109 -21.89 10.33 5.04
CA ASN A 109 -23.36 10.15 5.10
C ASN A 109 -24.13 10.85 3.96
N GLY A 110 -23.60 10.78 2.73
CA GLY A 110 -24.27 11.28 1.52
C GLY A 110 -24.14 12.79 1.26
N SER A 111 -23.48 13.55 2.15
CA SER A 111 -23.10 14.94 1.88
C SER A 111 -21.67 15.00 1.39
N VAL A 112 -21.41 15.67 0.26
CA VAL A 112 -20.08 15.89 -0.31
C VAL A 112 -19.70 17.37 -0.17
N SER A 113 -18.44 17.64 0.15
CA SER A 113 -17.86 18.99 0.24
C SER A 113 -16.49 19.01 -0.41
N ASP A 114 -16.17 20.18 -0.95
CA ASP A 114 -14.92 20.44 -1.64
C ASP A 114 -13.94 21.16 -0.73
N TYR A 115 -12.69 20.72 -0.75
CA TYR A 115 -11.60 21.27 0.04
C TYR A 115 -10.41 21.56 -0.86
N ASP A 116 -9.75 22.69 -0.62
CA ASP A 116 -8.48 22.96 -1.29
C ASP A 116 -7.45 21.91 -0.88
N CYS A 117 -6.69 21.43 -1.86
CA CYS A 117 -5.59 20.51 -1.63
C CYS A 117 -4.35 20.85 -2.44
N THR A 118 -3.21 20.37 -1.97
CA THR A 118 -1.95 20.37 -2.72
C THR A 118 -1.59 18.94 -3.10
N VAL A 119 -0.96 18.78 -4.25
CA VAL A 119 -0.31 17.53 -4.65
C VAL A 119 1.19 17.76 -4.83
N THR A 120 1.99 16.82 -4.36
CA THR A 120 3.39 16.67 -4.75
C THR A 120 3.65 15.23 -5.12
N GLY A 121 4.26 14.98 -6.27
CA GLY A 121 4.54 13.65 -6.78
C GLY A 121 5.97 13.50 -7.27
N ASN A 122 6.47 12.28 -7.22
CA ASN A 122 7.69 11.87 -7.88
C ASN A 122 7.37 10.66 -8.76
N VAL A 123 7.70 10.77 -10.05
CA VAL A 123 7.54 9.69 -11.02
C VAL A 123 8.93 9.23 -11.44
N LYS A 124 9.26 7.99 -11.12
CA LYS A 124 10.47 7.28 -11.54
C LYS A 124 10.07 5.90 -12.05
N SER A 125 10.89 5.33 -12.92
CA SER A 125 10.63 3.98 -13.44
C SER A 125 10.59 2.97 -12.30
N GLY A 126 9.39 2.43 -12.01
CA GLY A 126 9.16 1.44 -10.95
C GLY A 126 9.07 2.01 -9.52
N GLU A 127 9.08 3.34 -9.35
CA GLU A 127 9.01 3.99 -8.04
C GLU A 127 8.25 5.32 -8.19
N THR A 128 6.91 5.23 -8.20
CA THR A 128 6.03 6.40 -8.23
C THR A 128 5.40 6.63 -6.87
N HIS A 129 5.47 7.87 -6.38
CA HIS A 129 4.91 8.27 -5.10
C HIS A 129 4.21 9.63 -5.20
N PHE A 130 3.02 9.75 -4.63
CA PHE A 130 2.26 11.00 -4.58
C PHE A 130 1.80 11.31 -3.16
N VAL A 131 1.76 12.59 -2.83
CA VAL A 131 1.24 13.09 -1.58
C VAL A 131 0.13 14.10 -1.90
N PHE A 132 -1.08 13.79 -1.47
CA PHE A 132 -2.21 14.71 -1.44
C PHE A 132 -2.37 15.25 -0.03
N SER A 133 -2.56 16.56 0.13
CA SER A 133 -2.76 17.17 1.45
C SER A 133 -3.85 18.23 1.44
N SER A 134 -4.72 18.19 2.46
CA SER A 134 -5.70 19.24 2.73
C SER A 134 -5.63 19.66 4.20
N PRO A 135 -5.04 20.84 4.51
CA PRO A 135 -4.91 21.34 5.89
C PRO A 135 -6.23 21.55 6.62
N SER A 136 -7.31 21.85 5.89
CA SER A 136 -8.63 22.12 6.47
C SER A 136 -9.40 20.87 6.89
N VAL A 137 -8.97 19.68 6.46
CA VAL A 137 -9.69 18.43 6.68
C VAL A 137 -9.07 17.69 7.84
N MET A 138 -9.88 17.31 8.83
CA MET A 138 -9.46 16.49 9.98
C MET A 138 -8.20 16.98 10.72
N GLY A 139 -8.00 18.30 10.79
CA GLY A 139 -6.81 18.89 11.39
C GLY A 139 -5.52 18.72 10.59
N GLY A 140 -5.62 18.41 9.30
CA GLY A 140 -4.50 18.27 8.36
C GLY A 140 -4.40 16.87 7.78
N LEU A 141 -5.29 16.52 6.86
CA LEU A 141 -5.26 15.23 6.15
C LEU A 141 -4.10 15.19 5.15
N LYS A 142 -3.36 14.08 5.16
CA LYS A 142 -2.35 13.70 4.18
C LYS A 142 -2.63 12.27 3.72
N VAL A 143 -2.66 12.06 2.41
CA VAL A 143 -2.77 10.73 1.78
C VAL A 143 -1.56 10.54 0.88
N GLU A 144 -0.78 9.51 1.19
CA GLU A 144 0.46 9.15 0.51
C GLU A 144 0.22 7.92 -0.35
N PHE A 145 0.22 8.07 -1.68
CA PHE A 145 0.12 6.99 -2.64
C PHE A 145 1.50 6.46 -3.00
N THR A 146 1.63 5.13 -3.06
CA THR A 146 2.82 4.44 -3.56
C THR A 146 2.39 3.42 -4.61
N GLU A 147 3.04 3.45 -5.79
CA GLU A 147 2.78 2.50 -6.87
C GLU A 147 3.22 1.08 -6.51
N GLY A 148 2.46 0.10 -6.98
CA GLY A 148 2.74 -1.33 -6.82
C GLY A 148 1.92 -2.01 -5.72
N GLU A 149 2.19 -3.30 -5.52
CA GLU A 149 1.49 -4.09 -4.50
C GLU A 149 1.93 -3.67 -3.09
N ILE A 150 0.97 -3.64 -2.15
CA ILE A 150 1.25 -3.32 -0.76
C ILE A 150 2.17 -4.40 -0.13
N PRO A 151 3.31 -4.01 0.49
CA PRO A 151 4.19 -4.97 1.11
C PRO A 151 3.54 -5.66 2.33
N ALA A 152 3.66 -6.99 2.40
CA ALA A 152 3.22 -7.77 3.56
C ALA A 152 3.84 -7.29 4.89
N SER A 153 5.03 -6.70 4.84
CA SER A 153 5.74 -6.19 6.03
C SER A 153 5.07 -4.97 6.66
N LEU A 154 4.19 -4.28 5.92
CA LEU A 154 3.37 -3.18 6.43
C LEU A 154 2.05 -3.68 7.03
N VAL A 155 1.58 -4.87 6.63
CA VAL A 155 0.22 -5.36 6.95
C VAL A 155 0.23 -6.52 7.93
N LEU A 156 1.05 -7.55 7.73
CA LEU A 156 1.01 -8.75 8.56
C LEU A 156 1.49 -8.54 10.00
N PRO A 157 2.56 -7.78 10.30
CA PRO A 157 3.04 -7.67 11.67
C PRO A 157 2.08 -6.88 12.57
N GLY A 158 1.91 -7.34 13.81
CA GLY A 158 1.09 -6.68 14.83
C GLY A 158 0.46 -7.63 15.82
N ASP A 159 -0.27 -7.04 16.78
CA ASP A 159 -1.02 -7.76 17.80
C ASP A 159 -2.51 -7.73 17.47
N TYR A 160 -3.12 -8.90 17.40
CA TYR A 160 -4.50 -9.13 17.01
C TYR A 160 -5.29 -9.53 18.26
N LYS A 161 -6.15 -8.63 18.74
CA LYS A 161 -6.95 -8.83 19.95
C LYS A 161 -8.35 -9.29 19.61
N GLY A 162 -8.84 -10.29 20.33
CA GLY A 162 -10.07 -10.96 19.97
C GLY A 162 -10.56 -11.95 21.01
N TRP A 163 -11.34 -12.89 20.52
CA TRP A 163 -11.81 -14.05 21.24
C TRP A 163 -11.69 -15.28 20.33
N THR A 164 -11.82 -16.47 20.92
CA THR A 164 -11.79 -17.72 20.15
C THR A 164 -13.01 -18.57 20.40
N ASP A 165 -13.43 -19.30 19.37
CA ASP A 165 -14.34 -20.43 19.41
C ASP A 165 -13.55 -21.71 19.10
N ALA A 166 -13.67 -22.73 19.92
CA ALA A 166 -12.99 -23.99 19.72
C ALA A 166 -13.95 -25.18 19.70
N SER A 167 -13.59 -26.18 18.91
CA SER A 167 -14.35 -27.40 18.73
C SER A 167 -13.43 -28.61 18.55
N CYS A 168 -13.85 -29.76 19.09
CA CYS A 168 -13.14 -31.03 18.93
C CYS A 168 -14.13 -32.22 19.00
N ALA A 169 -13.64 -33.46 19.09
CA ALA A 169 -14.52 -34.62 19.19
C ALA A 169 -15.34 -34.68 20.49
N TYR A 170 -14.97 -33.92 21.52
CA TYR A 170 -15.58 -33.97 22.85
C TYR A 170 -16.46 -32.76 23.19
N PHE A 171 -16.25 -31.62 22.53
CA PHE A 171 -17.03 -30.40 22.73
C PHE A 171 -17.13 -29.60 21.43
N GLN A 172 -18.08 -28.67 21.40
CA GLN A 172 -18.27 -27.71 20.31
C GLN A 172 -18.54 -26.34 20.93
N GLY A 173 -18.05 -25.28 20.28
CA GLY A 173 -18.34 -23.90 20.64
C GLY A 173 -17.79 -23.45 21.99
N MET A 174 -16.68 -24.03 22.45
CA MET A 174 -16.05 -23.58 23.70
C MET A 174 -15.28 -22.30 23.44
N THR A 175 -15.64 -21.23 24.15
CA THR A 175 -15.09 -19.90 23.90
C THR A 175 -14.01 -19.51 24.91
N ALA A 176 -13.12 -18.61 24.50
CA ALA A 176 -12.20 -17.89 25.38
C ALA A 176 -12.13 -16.42 24.93
N ASP A 177 -12.29 -15.50 25.88
CA ASP A 177 -12.27 -14.06 25.66
C ASP A 177 -10.86 -13.48 25.89
N ASN A 178 -10.63 -12.22 25.51
CA ASN A 178 -9.36 -11.51 25.73
C ASN A 178 -8.12 -12.26 25.17
N GLN A 179 -8.28 -12.87 24.00
CA GLN A 179 -7.20 -13.58 23.31
C GLN A 179 -6.36 -12.59 22.49
N GLU A 180 -5.06 -12.85 22.40
CA GLU A 180 -4.12 -12.02 21.64
C GLU A 180 -3.18 -12.91 20.82
N ILE A 181 -3.13 -12.66 19.51
CA ILE A 181 -2.22 -13.32 18.58
C ILE A 181 -1.23 -12.28 18.08
N THR A 182 0.07 -12.56 18.18
CA THR A 182 1.11 -11.67 17.67
C THR A 182 1.71 -12.25 16.39
N ILE A 183 1.78 -11.44 15.34
CA ILE A 183 2.59 -11.72 14.15
C ILE A 183 3.82 -10.80 14.18
N SER A 184 4.99 -11.40 14.08
CA SER A 184 6.27 -10.68 14.04
C SER A 184 6.95 -10.86 12.70
N TYR A 185 7.75 -9.87 12.29
CA TYR A 185 8.61 -9.93 11.12
C TYR A 185 10.06 -9.66 11.52
N LYS A 186 10.93 -10.64 11.32
CA LYS A 186 12.36 -10.56 11.66
C LYS A 186 13.16 -11.43 10.71
N ASP A 187 14.33 -10.95 10.29
CA ASP A 187 15.26 -11.70 9.43
C ASP A 187 14.59 -12.24 8.14
N ASN A 188 13.71 -11.44 7.53
CA ASN A 188 12.88 -11.79 6.37
C ASN A 188 11.88 -12.94 6.57
N MET A 189 11.61 -13.31 7.82
CA MET A 189 10.65 -14.35 8.18
C MET A 189 9.50 -13.78 9.02
N TYR A 190 8.29 -14.25 8.74
CA TYR A 190 7.12 -13.98 9.57
C TYR A 190 6.90 -15.12 10.55
N SER A 191 6.55 -14.81 11.80
CA SER A 191 6.25 -15.81 12.82
C SER A 191 5.00 -15.43 13.61
N VAL A 192 4.20 -16.43 13.96
CA VAL A 192 3.00 -16.28 14.78
C VAL A 192 3.26 -16.84 16.18
N TYR A 193 2.94 -16.04 17.19
CA TYR A 193 2.89 -16.43 18.58
C TYR A 193 1.46 -16.24 19.11
N TYR A 194 0.95 -17.24 19.82
CA TYR A 194 -0.35 -17.16 20.47
C TYR A 194 -0.29 -17.88 21.80
N GLU A 195 -0.49 -17.15 22.89
CA GLU A 195 -0.55 -17.69 24.24
C GLU A 195 -1.96 -17.55 24.79
N SER A 196 -2.51 -18.65 25.26
CA SER A 196 -3.85 -18.75 25.80
C SER A 196 -3.85 -19.60 27.07
N ASP A 197 -4.40 -19.08 28.15
CA ASP A 197 -4.62 -19.88 29.37
C ASP A 197 -5.56 -21.07 29.13
N THR A 198 -6.42 -20.98 28.11
CA THR A 198 -7.38 -22.03 27.73
C THR A 198 -6.77 -23.04 26.77
N TRP A 199 -6.01 -22.56 25.77
CA TRP A 199 -5.56 -23.37 24.64
C TRP A 199 -4.07 -23.67 24.60
N GLY A 200 -3.28 -23.13 25.53
CA GLY A 200 -1.84 -23.29 25.57
C GLY A 200 -1.09 -22.30 24.68
N ILE A 201 0.14 -22.65 24.32
CA ILE A 201 1.07 -21.75 23.60
C ILE A 201 1.34 -22.29 22.21
N PHE A 202 1.13 -21.50 21.17
CA PHE A 202 1.40 -21.82 19.78
C PHE A 202 2.59 -21.02 19.28
N THR A 203 3.52 -21.69 18.59
CA THR A 203 4.65 -21.04 17.93
C THR A 203 4.81 -21.61 16.52
N ILE A 204 4.64 -20.73 15.53
CA ILE A 204 4.68 -21.07 14.11
C ILE A 204 5.64 -20.11 13.43
N GLU A 205 6.78 -20.63 13.01
CA GLU A 205 7.83 -19.87 12.32
C GLU A 205 7.69 -20.02 10.80
N ASP A 206 8.27 -19.07 10.05
CA ASP A 206 8.32 -19.09 8.57
C ASP A 206 6.94 -19.30 7.90
N ILE A 207 5.93 -18.57 8.38
CA ILE A 207 4.59 -18.61 7.77
C ILE A 207 4.66 -18.18 6.30
N LYS A 208 3.89 -18.86 5.46
CA LYS A 208 3.70 -18.52 4.05
C LYS A 208 2.52 -17.59 3.90
N PHE A 209 2.57 -16.75 2.87
CA PHE A 209 1.48 -15.84 2.56
C PHE A 209 1.32 -15.64 1.05
N SER A 210 0.11 -15.25 0.66
CA SER A 210 -0.24 -14.76 -0.66
C SER A 210 -1.15 -13.55 -0.55
N TYR A 211 -1.09 -12.65 -1.53
CA TYR A 211 -1.92 -11.45 -1.59
C TYR A 211 -2.83 -11.52 -2.81
N ALA A 212 -4.12 -11.23 -2.63
CA ALA A 212 -5.09 -11.09 -3.70
C ALA A 212 -6.27 -10.24 -3.21
N GLU A 213 -6.77 -9.35 -4.06
CA GLU A 213 -8.02 -8.59 -3.82
C GLU A 213 -8.06 -7.89 -2.45
N GLY A 214 -6.96 -7.21 -2.07
CA GLY A 214 -6.87 -6.49 -0.79
C GLY A 214 -6.69 -7.37 0.47
N VAL A 215 -6.53 -8.68 0.32
CA VAL A 215 -6.44 -9.63 1.44
C VAL A 215 -5.16 -10.46 1.38
N PHE A 216 -4.47 -10.54 2.52
CA PHE A 216 -3.40 -11.51 2.73
C PHE A 216 -3.97 -12.80 3.29
N THR A 217 -3.71 -13.93 2.62
CA THR A 217 -3.92 -15.26 3.18
C THR A 217 -2.61 -15.77 3.74
N ILE A 218 -2.61 -16.29 4.96
CA ILE A 218 -1.44 -16.87 5.62
C ILE A 218 -1.63 -18.35 5.93
N SER A 219 -0.54 -19.11 5.93
CA SER A 219 -0.52 -20.51 6.38
C SER A 219 0.82 -20.90 7.00
N GLY A 220 0.81 -21.88 7.87
CA GLY A 220 2.04 -22.38 8.49
C GLY A 220 1.86 -23.68 9.25
N GLU A 221 2.98 -24.31 9.56
CA GLU A 221 3.08 -25.50 10.39
C GLU A 221 4.02 -25.20 11.55
N GLY A 222 3.70 -25.67 12.74
CA GLY A 222 4.51 -25.44 13.93
C GLY A 222 4.17 -26.40 15.05
N ASN A 223 4.48 -25.99 16.27
CA ASN A 223 4.17 -26.76 17.46
C ASN A 223 3.37 -25.92 18.45
N CYS A 224 2.49 -26.58 19.19
CA CYS A 224 1.82 -25.99 20.34
C CYS A 224 2.10 -26.79 21.60
N LYS A 225 2.15 -26.08 22.73
CA LYS A 225 2.31 -26.64 24.07
C LYS A 225 0.97 -26.62 24.76
N MET A 226 0.43 -27.79 25.01
CA MET A 226 -0.89 -27.97 25.64
C MET A 226 -0.82 -29.03 26.72
N GLY A 227 -1.64 -28.89 27.76
CA GLY A 227 -1.69 -29.85 28.86
C GLY A 227 -2.78 -29.50 29.87
N MET A 228 -3.17 -30.49 30.66
CA MET A 228 -4.04 -30.31 31.83
C MET A 228 -3.24 -30.66 33.09
N ASP A 229 -3.56 -30.00 34.21
CA ASP A 229 -3.01 -30.31 35.53
C ASP A 229 -1.46 -30.32 35.61
N GLY A 230 -0.80 -29.50 34.79
CA GLY A 230 0.66 -29.36 34.75
C GLY A 230 1.39 -30.34 33.83
N ASP A 231 0.69 -31.32 33.25
CA ASP A 231 1.25 -32.24 32.26
C ASP A 231 1.25 -31.62 30.85
N ILE A 232 2.17 -30.67 30.62
CA ILE A 232 2.34 -29.97 29.34
C ILE A 232 3.11 -30.85 28.34
N LYS A 233 2.59 -30.94 27.11
CA LYS A 233 3.18 -31.68 25.99
C LYS A 233 3.22 -30.82 24.73
N ASP A 234 4.18 -31.11 23.86
CA ASP A 234 4.28 -30.55 22.52
C ASP A 234 3.43 -31.36 21.52
N TYR A 235 2.66 -30.65 20.69
CA TYR A 235 1.85 -31.22 19.62
C TYR A 235 2.10 -30.47 18.31
N PRO A 236 2.22 -31.16 17.16
CA PRO A 236 2.19 -30.51 15.87
C PRO A 236 0.86 -29.76 15.68
N CYS A 237 0.94 -28.53 15.18
CA CYS A 237 -0.22 -27.72 14.85
C CYS A 237 -0.05 -27.03 13.50
N THR A 238 -1.18 -26.66 12.89
CA THR A 238 -1.20 -25.84 11.69
C THR A 238 -1.93 -24.52 11.94
N LEU A 239 -1.63 -23.52 11.12
CA LEU A 239 -2.31 -22.25 11.04
C LEU A 239 -2.78 -22.00 9.61
N SER A 240 -4.00 -21.49 9.48
CA SER A 240 -4.45 -20.74 8.31
C SER A 240 -5.11 -19.45 8.76
N GLY A 241 -5.01 -18.38 7.98
CA GLY A 241 -5.68 -17.13 8.32
C GLY A 241 -5.79 -16.16 7.16
N SER A 242 -6.54 -15.09 7.39
CA SER A 242 -6.72 -13.99 6.44
C SER A 242 -6.66 -12.65 7.16
N ILE A 243 -5.98 -11.67 6.57
CA ILE A 243 -5.85 -10.31 7.09
C ILE A 243 -6.09 -9.34 5.92
N ASP A 244 -7.15 -8.54 6.02
CA ASP A 244 -7.36 -7.39 5.12
C ASP A 244 -6.36 -6.26 5.45
N VAL A 245 -6.09 -5.39 4.47
CA VAL A 245 -5.12 -4.29 4.64
C VAL A 245 -5.48 -3.32 5.77
N GLU A 246 -6.76 -3.13 6.05
CA GLU A 246 -7.25 -2.30 7.14
C GLU A 246 -7.19 -3.01 8.51
N LYS A 247 -6.91 -4.31 8.52
CA LYS A 247 -6.94 -5.21 9.68
C LYS A 247 -8.28 -5.16 10.42
N SER A 248 -9.36 -4.93 9.69
CA SER A 248 -10.71 -4.76 10.23
C SER A 248 -11.37 -6.09 10.59
N ALA A 249 -11.06 -7.16 9.85
CA ALA A 249 -11.67 -8.47 10.01
C ALA A 249 -10.63 -9.62 9.93
N PRO A 250 -9.55 -9.60 10.75
CA PRO A 250 -8.57 -10.68 10.76
C PRO A 250 -9.21 -12.00 11.22
N SER A 251 -8.81 -13.11 10.60
CA SER A 251 -9.27 -14.45 10.96
C SER A 251 -8.08 -15.39 11.05
N PHE A 252 -8.03 -16.21 12.10
CA PHE A 252 -7.01 -17.23 12.29
C PHE A 252 -7.66 -18.54 12.72
N ILE A 253 -7.20 -19.64 12.15
CA ILE A 253 -7.64 -20.99 12.48
C ILE A 253 -6.41 -21.81 12.82
N PHE A 254 -6.35 -22.29 14.06
CA PHE A 254 -5.35 -23.25 14.51
C PHE A 254 -5.97 -24.66 14.51
N SER A 255 -5.23 -25.65 14.00
CA SER A 255 -5.64 -27.05 14.08
C SER A 255 -4.58 -27.89 14.78
N VAL A 256 -5.03 -28.74 15.72
CA VAL A 256 -4.19 -29.67 16.48
C VAL A 256 -4.81 -31.08 16.39
N PRO A 257 -4.57 -31.83 15.29
CA PRO A 257 -5.26 -33.09 15.02
C PRO A 257 -5.09 -34.16 16.11
N ALA A 258 -3.94 -34.16 16.80
CA ALA A 258 -3.61 -35.15 17.82
C ALA A 258 -4.28 -34.89 19.19
N VAL A 259 -4.86 -33.71 19.40
CA VAL A 259 -5.46 -33.31 20.68
C VAL A 259 -6.98 -33.51 20.61
N MET A 260 -7.54 -34.18 21.62
CA MET A 260 -9.00 -34.32 21.81
C MET A 260 -9.77 -34.81 20.56
N GLY A 261 -9.17 -35.72 19.79
CA GLY A 261 -9.79 -36.26 18.57
C GLY A 261 -9.87 -35.26 17.41
N GLY A 262 -9.07 -34.19 17.45
CA GLY A 262 -9.00 -33.15 16.42
C GLY A 262 -9.52 -31.82 16.94
N LEU A 263 -8.65 -31.04 17.58
CA LEU A 263 -8.98 -29.70 18.07
C LEU A 263 -8.81 -28.66 16.95
N THR A 264 -9.81 -27.81 16.78
CA THR A 264 -9.76 -26.62 15.94
C THR A 264 -10.14 -25.40 16.77
N ILE A 265 -9.38 -24.32 16.66
CA ILE A 265 -9.59 -23.04 17.35
C ILE A 265 -9.68 -21.95 16.30
N THR A 266 -10.79 -21.22 16.27
CA THR A 266 -11.04 -20.11 15.37
C THR A 266 -11.01 -18.81 16.15
N PHE A 267 -10.17 -17.86 15.73
CA PHE A 267 -10.09 -16.51 16.28
C PHE A 267 -11.02 -15.57 15.54
N SER A 268 -11.65 -14.66 16.28
CA SER A 268 -12.44 -13.54 15.76
C SER A 268 -12.03 -12.24 16.47
N PRO A 269 -11.98 -11.11 15.76
CA PRO A 269 -11.54 -9.84 16.34
C PRO A 269 -12.59 -9.28 17.32
N GLY A 270 -12.13 -8.42 18.23
CA GLY A 270 -12.98 -7.70 19.16
C GLY A 270 -13.43 -8.51 20.38
N ASN A 271 -14.53 -8.10 20.99
CA ASN A 271 -15.02 -8.73 22.22
C ASN A 271 -15.91 -9.93 21.90
N LEU A 272 -15.90 -10.93 22.79
CA LEU A 272 -16.87 -12.02 22.75
C LEU A 272 -18.31 -11.43 22.78
N PRO A 273 -19.19 -11.80 21.86
CA PRO A 273 -20.58 -11.34 21.89
C PRO A 273 -21.29 -11.73 23.19
N SER A 274 -22.05 -10.82 23.79
CA SER A 274 -22.92 -11.15 24.91
C SER A 274 -24.06 -12.07 24.44
N GLU A 275 -24.46 -13.06 25.25
CA GLU A 275 -25.47 -14.10 24.91
C GLU A 275 -26.90 -13.59 24.59
N SER A 276 -27.14 -12.27 24.43
CA SER A 276 -28.46 -11.66 24.28
C SER A 276 -28.77 -11.10 22.89
N GLU A 277 -28.64 -11.91 21.83
CA GLU A 277 -29.15 -11.58 20.48
C GLU A 277 -30.07 -12.67 19.89
N ASN A 278 -30.74 -13.46 20.73
CA ASN A 278 -31.82 -14.36 20.31
C ASN A 278 -33.00 -14.27 21.29
N GLU A 279 -33.78 -13.18 21.21
CA GLU A 279 -35.20 -13.14 21.58
C GLU A 279 -36.03 -12.58 20.42
#